data_AF-A0A2E7VI01-F1
#
_entry.id   AF-A0A2E7VI01-F1
#
_cell.length_a   1.000
_cell.length_b   1.000
_cell.length_c   1.000
_cell.angle_alpha   90.00
_cell.angle_beta   90.00
_cell.angle_gamma   90.00
#
_symmetry.space_group_name_H-M   'P 1'
#
loop_
_entity.id
_entity.type
_entity.pdbx_description
1 polymer ?
#
loop_
_entity_poly.entity_id
_entity_poly.type
_entity_poly.pdbx_seq_one_letter_code
_entity_poly.pdbx_strand_id
1 'polypeptide(L)'
;LGGPHSKLRLGTTLRQGPEGLRTNVERDDFQANWAPLEDVEGEPDFRSCYGKIRYLQVLRRDHPLIMRPGQQYVLNVSFRPDVAFADE
;
A
#
# COMPACT_ATOMS: atom_id res chain seq x y z
N LEU A 1 4.73 -3.04 -0.24
CA LEU A 1 6.08 -2.47 0.01
C LEU A 1 6.95 -2.68 -1.22
N GLY A 2 7.50 -1.60 -1.77
CA GLY A 2 8.24 -1.63 -3.04
C GLY A 2 9.72 -1.29 -2.85
N GLY A 3 10.61 -2.05 -3.47
CA GLY A 3 12.05 -1.76 -3.51
C GLY A 3 12.40 -0.79 -4.64
N PRO A 4 13.56 -0.08 -4.57
CA PRO A 4 13.98 0.81 -5.65
C PRO A 4 14.30 0.04 -6.94
N HIS A 5 14.21 0.70 -8.09
CA HIS A 5 14.52 0.10 -9.39
C HIS A 5 15.98 -0.39 -9.45
N SER A 6 16.21 -1.60 -9.94
CA SER A 6 17.55 -2.21 -9.97
C SER A 6 18.49 -1.62 -11.02
N LYS A 7 17.96 -0.97 -12.06
CA LYS A 7 18.74 -0.43 -13.20
C LYS A 7 18.69 1.10 -13.35
N LEU A 8 17.71 1.75 -12.74
CA LEU A 8 17.38 3.17 -12.97
C LEU A 8 17.28 3.86 -11.61
N ARG A 9 18.34 3.75 -10.80
CA ARG A 9 18.45 4.46 -9.54
C ARG A 9 19.72 5.31 -9.56
N LEU A 10 19.57 6.59 -9.27
CA LEU A 10 20.65 7.49 -8.87
C LEU A 10 20.71 7.52 -7.35
N GLY A 11 21.85 7.81 -6.74
CA GLY A 11 21.95 7.86 -5.27
C GLY A 11 21.01 8.86 -4.60
N THR A 12 20.67 9.93 -5.32
CA THR A 12 19.70 10.95 -4.91
C THR A 12 18.24 10.54 -5.12
N THR A 13 17.97 9.33 -5.61
CA THR A 13 16.60 8.84 -5.82
C THR A 13 15.96 8.51 -4.48
N LEU A 14 14.69 8.88 -4.32
CA LEU A 14 13.92 8.51 -3.14
C LEU A 14 13.48 7.05 -3.23
N ARG A 15 13.61 6.34 -2.12
CA ARG A 15 13.08 5.00 -1.91
C ARG A 15 12.20 4.98 -0.67
N GLN A 16 11.41 3.92 -0.57
CA GLN A 16 10.73 3.58 0.67
C GLN A 16 11.76 3.20 1.75
N GLY A 17 11.69 3.86 2.89
CA GLY A 17 12.44 3.52 4.09
C GLY A 17 11.94 2.22 4.74
N PRO A 18 12.63 1.73 5.79
CA PRO A 18 12.31 0.46 6.45
C PRO A 18 10.89 0.41 7.01
N GLU A 19 10.34 1.55 7.45
CA GLU A 19 9.00 1.62 8.05
C GLU A 19 7.87 1.64 7.01
N GLY A 20 8.19 1.64 5.72
CA GLY A 20 7.19 1.46 4.67
C GLY A 20 6.28 2.66 4.45
N LEU A 21 5.01 2.41 4.08
CA LEU A 21 4.03 3.49 3.83
C LEU A 21 3.35 3.99 5.12
N ARG A 22 3.47 3.22 6.22
CA ARG A 22 2.77 3.42 7.49
C ARG A 22 1.30 3.82 7.26
N THR A 23 0.62 3.02 6.44
CA THR A 23 -0.79 3.22 6.11
C THR A 23 -1.64 2.91 7.33
N ASN A 24 -2.51 3.84 7.71
CA ASN A 24 -3.47 3.64 8.79
C ASN A 24 -4.89 3.90 8.30
N VAL A 25 -5.84 3.08 8.74
CA VAL A 25 -7.27 3.26 8.46
C VAL A 25 -7.85 4.06 9.62
N GLU A 26 -8.15 5.33 9.38
CA GLU A 26 -8.69 6.25 10.38
C GLU A 26 -10.20 6.06 10.57
N ARG A 27 -10.89 5.70 9.49
CA ARG A 27 -12.32 5.39 9.49
C ARG A 27 -12.63 4.44 8.35
N ASP A 28 -13.45 3.44 8.63
CA ASP A 28 -13.97 2.54 7.62
C ASP A 28 -15.44 2.20 7.90
N ASP A 29 -16.34 2.95 7.27
CA ASP A 29 -17.78 2.67 7.36
C ASP A 29 -18.20 1.46 6.51
N PHE A 30 -17.29 0.94 5.69
CA PHE A 30 -17.53 -0.22 4.84
C PHE A 30 -17.24 -1.53 5.55
N GLN A 31 -16.70 -1.53 6.77
CA GLN A 31 -16.46 -2.74 7.58
C GLN A 31 -15.58 -3.76 6.85
N ALA A 32 -14.55 -3.30 6.15
CA ALA A 32 -13.63 -4.18 5.47
C ALA A 32 -12.66 -4.86 6.45
N ASN A 33 -12.09 -5.97 6.01
CA ASN A 33 -11.12 -6.76 6.73
C ASN A 33 -9.78 -6.77 5.98
N TRP A 34 -8.68 -6.72 6.72
CA TRP A 34 -7.37 -6.93 6.12
C TRP A 34 -7.25 -8.37 5.67
N ALA A 35 -7.01 -8.56 4.37
CA ALA A 35 -6.61 -9.84 3.82
C ALA A 35 -5.21 -10.23 4.34
N PRO A 36 -4.86 -11.54 4.28
CA PRO A 36 -3.49 -11.97 4.52
C PRO A 36 -2.50 -11.20 3.66
N LEU A 37 -1.31 -10.96 4.20
CA LEU A 37 -0.21 -10.34 3.44
C LEU A 37 0.23 -11.30 2.34
N GLU A 38 0.25 -10.82 1.11
CA GLU A 38 0.66 -11.61 -0.06
C GLU A 38 2.08 -11.21 -0.49
N ASP A 39 2.95 -12.19 -0.72
CA ASP A 39 4.27 -11.99 -1.34
C ASP A 39 4.14 -12.15 -2.86
N VAL A 40 4.45 -11.08 -3.59
CA VAL A 40 4.29 -10.95 -5.04
C VAL A 40 5.62 -10.59 -5.72
N GLU A 41 6.77 -10.72 -5.05
CA GLU A 41 8.07 -10.33 -5.62
C GLU A 41 8.42 -11.08 -6.93
N GLY A 42 7.94 -12.32 -7.04
CA GLY A 42 8.12 -13.17 -8.21
C GLY A 42 7.22 -12.81 -9.39
N GLU A 43 6.11 -12.12 -9.13
CA GLU A 43 5.06 -11.92 -10.13
C GLU A 43 5.39 -10.75 -11.06
N PRO A 44 5.50 -10.98 -12.39
CA PRO A 44 5.84 -9.94 -13.35
C PRO A 44 4.85 -8.77 -13.38
N ASP A 45 3.59 -9.05 -13.07
CA ASP A 45 2.49 -8.08 -13.11
C ASP A 45 2.53 -7.08 -11.95
N PHE A 46 3.27 -7.39 -10.88
CA PHE A 46 3.44 -6.53 -9.70
C PHE A 46 4.72 -5.67 -9.74
N ARG A 47 5.20 -5.38 -10.95
CA ARG A 47 6.32 -4.46 -11.19
C ARG A 47 5.79 -3.06 -11.47
N SER A 48 6.26 -2.10 -10.68
CA SER A 48 5.95 -0.68 -10.91
C SER A 48 7.11 0.03 -11.61
N CYS A 49 6.85 1.23 -12.15
CA CYS A 49 7.91 2.11 -12.67
C CYS A 49 8.94 2.51 -11.61
N TYR A 50 8.64 2.33 -10.33
CA TYR A 50 9.50 2.67 -9.20
C TYR A 50 10.26 1.45 -8.64
N GLY A 51 10.00 0.25 -9.18
CA GLY A 51 10.62 -1.02 -8.78
C GLY A 51 9.62 -2.12 -8.48
N LYS A 52 10.12 -3.25 -7.97
CA LYS A 52 9.29 -4.44 -7.68
C LYS A 52 8.50 -4.24 -6.39
N ILE A 53 7.22 -4.64 -6.40
CA ILE A 53 6.43 -4.80 -5.19
C ILE A 53 6.77 -6.18 -4.61
N ARG A 54 7.15 -6.22 -3.32
CA ARG A 54 7.35 -7.48 -2.62
C ARG A 54 6.09 -7.93 -1.91
N TYR A 55 5.48 -7.03 -1.13
CA TYR A 55 4.30 -7.36 -0.34
C TYR A 55 3.08 -6.54 -0.76
N LEU A 56 1.95 -7.22 -0.90
CA LEU A 56 0.63 -6.65 -1.13
C LEU A 56 -0.24 -6.88 0.12
N GLN A 57 -0.86 -5.80 0.60
CA GLN A 57 -1.83 -5.85 1.68
C GLN A 57 -3.14 -5.26 1.17
N VAL A 58 -4.23 -6.02 1.27
CA VAL A 58 -5.53 -5.63 0.71
C VAL A 58 -6.53 -5.45 1.84
N LEU A 59 -7.11 -4.26 1.96
CA LEU A 59 -8.30 -4.05 2.77
C LEU A 59 -9.50 -4.45 1.91
N ARG A 60 -10.10 -5.60 2.18
CA ARG A 60 -11.21 -6.14 1.38
C ARG A 60 -12.43 -6.39 2.24
N ARG A 61 -13.58 -6.19 1.64
CA ARG A 61 -14.85 -6.51 2.23
C ARG A 61 -15.39 -7.77 1.60
N ASP A 62 -15.68 -8.76 2.43
CA ASP A 62 -16.10 -10.11 2.04
C ASP A 62 -17.60 -10.36 2.24
N HIS A 63 -18.37 -9.32 2.54
CA HIS A 63 -19.80 -9.38 2.80
C HIS A 63 -20.57 -8.21 2.16
N PRO A 64 -21.91 -8.26 2.03
CA PRO A 64 -22.73 -7.17 1.46
C PRO A 64 -22.81 -5.92 2.33
N LEU A 65 -23.03 -4.73 1.72
CA LEU A 65 -23.14 -3.45 2.47
C LEU A 65 -24.61 -3.08 2.48
N ILE A 66 -25.21 -3.02 3.66
CA ILE A 66 -26.57 -2.53 3.77
C ILE A 66 -26.50 -1.00 3.80
N MET A 67 -26.62 -0.40 2.63
CA MET A 67 -26.66 1.06 2.46
C MET A 67 -28.00 1.60 2.95
N ARG A 68 -27.96 2.64 3.79
CA ARG A 68 -29.15 3.33 4.29
C ARG A 68 -29.36 4.64 3.53
N PRO A 69 -30.58 4.95 3.06
CA PRO A 69 -30.87 6.24 2.45
C PRO A 69 -30.49 7.40 3.37
N GLY A 70 -29.81 8.41 2.83
CA GLY A 70 -29.37 9.59 3.59
C GLY A 70 -28.12 9.39 4.46
N GLN A 71 -27.59 8.17 4.58
CA GLN A 71 -26.35 7.91 5.29
C GLN A 71 -25.13 8.14 4.40
N GLN A 72 -24.19 8.95 4.87
CA GLN A 72 -22.86 9.06 4.25
C GLN A 72 -21.94 8.00 4.82
N TYR A 73 -21.23 7.32 3.91
CA TYR A 73 -20.22 6.30 4.22
C TYR A 73 -18.85 6.84 3.81
N VAL A 74 -17.86 6.66 4.67
CA VAL A 74 -16.52 7.24 4.51
C VAL A 74 -15.47 6.17 4.78
N LEU A 75 -14.44 6.16 3.93
CA LEU A 75 -13.17 5.46 4.15
C LEU A 75 -12.08 6.52 4.22
N ASN A 76 -11.49 6.70 5.40
CA ASN A 76 -10.37 7.61 5.62
C ASN A 76 -9.12 6.79 5.85
N VAL A 77 -8.11 7.04 5.02
CA VAL A 77 -6.79 6.41 5.11
C VAL A 77 -5.74 7.50 5.24
N SER A 78 -4.85 7.36 6.21
CA SER A 78 -3.69 8.22 6.34
C SER A 78 -2.43 7.47 5.90
N PHE A 79 -1.50 8.21 5.30
CA PHE A 79 -0.20 7.70 4.91
C PHE A 79 0.86 8.57 5.57
N ARG A 80 1.84 7.94 6.20
CA ARG A 80 3.04 8.62 6.69
C ARG A 80 4.24 7.92 6.08
N PRO A 81 4.46 8.03 4.76
CA PRO A 81 5.49 7.26 4.09
C PRO A 81 6.85 7.54 4.73
N ASP A 82 7.58 6.47 4.98
CA ASP A 82 8.99 6.55 5.32
C ASP A 82 9.80 6.68 4.05
N VAL A 83 10.59 7.75 3.94
CA VAL A 83 11.32 8.09 2.72
C VAL A 83 12.79 8.18 3.06
N ALA A 84 13.61 7.46 2.29
CA ALA A 84 15.05 7.46 2.41
C ALA A 84 15.69 7.68 1.02
N PHE A 85 16.96 8.05 0.98
CA PHE A 85 17.72 8.04 -0.26
C PHE A 85 18.10 6.60 -0.65
N ALA A 86 18.29 6.38 -1.95
CA ALA A 86 18.62 5.07 -2.49
C ALA A 86 20.05 4.64 -2.18
N ASP A 87 20.97 5.61 -2.06
CA ASP A 87 22.35 5.38 -1.64
C ASP A 87 22.53 5.79 -0.16
N GLU A 88 22.07 4.90 0.72
CA GLU A 88 22.52 4.67 2.09
C GLU A 88 22.25 3.20 2.44
#